data_AF-A0A497FU13-F1
#
_entry.id   AF-A0A497FU13-F1
#
_cell.length_a   1.000
_cell.length_b   1.000
_cell.length_c   1.000
_cell.angle_alpha   90.00
_cell.angle_beta   90.00
_cell.angle_gamma   90.00
#
_symmetry.space_group_name_H-M   'P 1'
#
loop_
_entity.id
_entity.type
_entity.pdbx_description
1 polymer ?
#
loop_
_entity_poly.entity_id
_entity_poly.type
_entity_poly.pdbx_seq_one_letter_code
_entity_poly.pdbx_strand_id
1 'polypeptide(L)'
;MVSYTICLVCGRLTPSDKGICYHCHSPLPTEPIVLPPGLTICPNCLRVTAVDTGFCRHCRAPLPVSVERSPPVTVSSPPATSPPPSNGVGVIGNDPKVGARGRVYRVGARR
;
A
#
# COMPACT_ATOMS: atom_id res chain seq x y z
N MET A 1 -34.42 7.24 -4.80
CA MET A 1 -33.18 6.65 -4.26
C MET A 1 -32.29 7.78 -3.77
N VAL A 2 -31.74 7.67 -2.57
CA VAL A 2 -30.72 8.60 -2.06
C VAL A 2 -29.37 8.14 -2.60
N SER A 3 -28.66 9.04 -3.28
CA SER A 3 -27.29 8.79 -3.75
C SER A 3 -26.30 9.20 -2.66
N TYR A 4 -25.26 8.41 -2.43
CA TYR A 4 -24.20 8.75 -1.49
C TYR A 4 -22.92 9.10 -2.24
N THR A 5 -22.27 10.17 -1.82
CA THR A 5 -20.98 10.61 -2.35
C THR A 5 -20.02 10.86 -1.19
N ILE A 6 -18.73 10.65 -1.44
CA ILE A 6 -17.68 10.91 -0.45
C ILE A 6 -17.34 12.40 -0.47
N CYS A 7 -17.35 13.05 0.69
CA CYS A 7 -16.89 14.42 0.80
C CYS A 7 -15.37 14.48 0.68
N LEU A 8 -14.87 15.18 -0.33
CA LEU A 8 -13.43 15.33 -0.60
C LEU A 8 -12.67 16.13 0.45
N VAL A 9 -13.37 16.85 1.33
CA VAL A 9 -12.78 17.65 2.41
C VAL A 9 -12.60 16.81 3.68
N CYS A 10 -13.66 16.11 4.12
CA CYS A 10 -13.65 15.36 5.38
C CYS A 10 -13.47 13.84 5.22
N GLY A 11 -13.60 13.31 4.00
CA GLY A 11 -13.50 11.88 3.69
C GLY A 11 -14.71 11.04 4.10
N ARG A 12 -15.80 11.66 4.59
CA ARG A 12 -17.00 10.93 5.02
C ARG A 12 -17.98 10.72 3.88
N LEU A 13 -18.67 9.59 3.90
CA LEU A 13 -19.83 9.33 3.05
C LEU A 13 -21.00 10.19 3.51
N THR A 14 -21.63 10.87 2.57
CA THR A 14 -22.72 11.80 2.84
C THR A 14 -23.76 11.69 1.73
N PRO A 15 -25.06 11.83 2.03
CA PRO A 15 -26.10 11.83 1.01
C PRO A 15 -25.98 13.09 0.13
N SER A 16 -26.10 12.90 -1.17
CA SER A 16 -25.87 13.95 -2.18
C SER A 16 -27.09 14.83 -2.45
N ASP A 17 -28.20 14.59 -1.73
CA ASP A 17 -29.49 15.25 -1.96
C ASP A 17 -29.44 16.77 -1.81
N LYS A 18 -28.55 17.29 -0.94
CA LYS A 18 -28.40 18.73 -0.66
C LYS A 18 -27.21 19.39 -1.36
N GLY A 19 -26.36 18.62 -2.04
CA GLY A 19 -25.11 19.16 -2.61
C GLY A 19 -24.09 19.68 -1.59
N ILE A 20 -24.28 19.42 -0.29
CA ILE A 20 -23.35 19.77 0.79
C ILE A 20 -23.11 18.57 1.72
N CYS A 21 -21.90 18.49 2.28
CA CYS A 21 -21.56 17.51 3.28
C CYS A 21 -22.26 17.81 4.62
N TYR A 22 -23.03 16.86 5.13
CA TYR A 22 -23.73 16.99 6.42
C TYR A 22 -22.80 17.07 7.64
N HIS A 23 -21.52 16.74 7.49
CA HIS A 23 -20.56 16.76 8.60
C HIS A 23 -19.69 18.01 8.64
N CYS A 24 -19.28 18.54 7.49
CA CYS A 24 -18.37 19.68 7.42
C CYS A 24 -18.93 20.86 6.63
N HIS A 25 -20.18 20.78 6.18
CA HIS A 25 -20.89 21.81 5.42
C HIS A 25 -20.17 22.25 4.13
N SER A 26 -19.17 21.49 3.69
CA SER A 26 -18.45 21.76 2.44
C SER A 26 -19.28 21.33 1.23
N PRO A 27 -19.16 22.01 0.09
CA PRO A 27 -19.85 21.61 -1.13
C PRO A 27 -19.43 20.21 -1.58
N LEU A 28 -20.40 19.40 -2.00
CA LEU A 28 -20.17 18.11 -2.64
C LEU A 28 -19.96 18.31 -4.14
N PRO A 29 -19.11 17.51 -4.78
CA PRO A 29 -18.97 17.56 -6.23
C PRO A 29 -20.23 17.03 -6.90
N THR A 30 -20.95 17.88 -7.63
CA THR A 30 -22.14 17.51 -8.42
C THR A 30 -21.80 17.15 -9.87
N GLU A 31 -20.63 17.61 -10.35
CA GLU A 31 -20.11 17.39 -11.70
C GLU A 31 -18.85 16.51 -11.69
N PRO A 32 -18.46 15.89 -12.82
CA PRO A 32 -17.21 15.14 -12.92
C PRO A 32 -16.04 16.03 -12.49
N ILE A 33 -15.34 15.60 -11.43
CA ILE A 33 -14.34 16.43 -10.76
C ILE A 33 -13.12 16.57 -11.67
N VAL A 34 -12.95 17.74 -12.27
CA VAL A 34 -11.69 18.13 -12.91
C VAL A 34 -10.79 18.66 -11.80
N LEU A 35 -9.97 17.80 -11.22
CA LEU A 35 -8.96 18.24 -10.28
C LEU A 35 -7.89 19.05 -11.04
N PRO A 36 -7.42 20.19 -10.50
CA PRO A 36 -6.30 20.91 -11.08
C PRO A 36 -5.03 20.04 -11.07
N PRO A 37 -4.09 20.30 -12.00
CA PRO A 37 -2.85 19.54 -12.06
C PRO A 37 -2.11 19.65 -10.73
N GLY A 38 -1.68 18.49 -10.21
CA GLY A 38 -0.98 18.41 -8.93
C GLY A 38 -1.85 18.07 -7.73
N LEU A 39 -3.17 17.91 -7.89
CA LEU A 39 -4.05 17.36 -6.86
C LEU A 39 -4.53 15.95 -7.24
N THR A 40 -4.62 15.07 -6.24
CA THR A 40 -5.17 13.72 -6.39
C THR A 40 -6.04 13.36 -5.19
N ILE A 41 -6.85 12.31 -5.34
CA ILE A 41 -7.65 11.76 -4.25
C ILE A 41 -6.84 10.64 -3.59
N CYS A 42 -6.63 10.73 -2.27
CA CYS A 42 -5.93 9.69 -1.54
C CYS A 42 -6.78 8.40 -1.52
N PRO A 43 -6.24 7.23 -1.92
CA PRO A 43 -7.01 5.98 -1.92
C PRO A 43 -7.37 5.49 -0.51
N ASN A 44 -6.67 5.98 0.51
CA ASN A 44 -6.80 5.50 1.89
C ASN A 44 -7.81 6.33 2.70
N CYS A 45 -7.80 7.67 2.55
CA CYS A 45 -8.74 8.55 3.29
C CYS A 45 -9.72 9.31 2.40
N LEU A 46 -9.63 9.15 1.07
CA LEU A 46 -10.53 9.70 0.06
C LEU A 46 -10.63 11.24 0.08
N ARG A 47 -9.66 11.90 0.72
CA ARG A 47 -9.48 13.35 0.70
C ARG A 47 -8.62 13.77 -0.47
N VAL A 48 -8.90 14.97 -0.97
CA VAL A 48 -8.03 15.62 -1.97
C VAL A 48 -6.74 16.06 -1.28
N THR A 49 -5.61 15.70 -1.89
CA THR A 49 -4.27 16.02 -1.42
C THR A 49 -3.40 16.38 -2.60
N ALA A 50 -2.37 17.19 -2.36
CA ALA A 50 -1.38 17.48 -3.37
C ALA A 50 -0.45 16.27 -3.59
N VAL A 51 0.00 16.09 -4.84
CA VAL A 51 0.85 14.98 -5.29
C VAL A 51 2.35 15.27 -5.12
N ASP A 52 2.69 16.53 -4.86
CA ASP A 52 4.04 17.07 -4.70
C ASP A 52 4.88 16.29 -3.67
N THR A 53 4.26 15.88 -2.58
CA THR A 53 4.94 15.17 -1.50
C THR A 53 5.03 13.66 -1.71
N GLY A 54 4.29 13.08 -2.66
CA GLY A 54 4.15 11.62 -2.80
C GLY A 54 3.41 10.92 -1.65
N PHE A 55 2.95 11.66 -0.64
CA PHE A 55 2.22 11.15 0.52
C PHE A 55 0.99 12.00 0.81
N CYS A 56 -0.09 11.38 1.29
CA CYS A 56 -1.28 12.11 1.71
C CYS A 56 -0.97 13.00 2.93
N ARG A 57 -1.29 14.30 2.84
CA ARG A 57 -1.08 15.24 3.96
C ARG A 57 -1.94 14.94 5.19
N HIS A 58 -3.01 14.15 5.04
CA HIS A 58 -3.92 13.81 6.14
C HIS A 58 -3.54 12.50 6.84
N CYS A 59 -3.50 11.39 6.09
CA CYS A 59 -3.25 10.06 6.67
C CYS A 59 -1.81 9.57 6.49
N ARG A 60 -0.93 10.34 5.84
CA ARG A 60 0.48 9.98 5.54
C ARG A 60 0.65 8.70 4.72
N ALA A 61 -0.44 8.16 4.16
CA ALA A 61 -0.37 7.02 3.26
C ALA A 61 0.37 7.41 1.97
N PRO A 62 1.17 6.49 1.39
CA PRO A 62 1.79 6.71 0.09
C PRO A 62 0.72 6.91 -0.97
N LEU A 63 0.90 7.91 -1.83
CA LEU A 63 0.02 8.14 -2.95
C LEU A 63 0.52 7.32 -4.15
N PRO A 64 -0.39 6.77 -4.98
CA PRO A 64 -0.02 5.99 -6.17
C PRO A 64 0.53 6.89 -7.31
N VAL A 65 1.00 8.09 -6.99
CA VAL A 65 1.60 9.02 -7.94
C VAL A 65 3.08 8.70 -8.04
N SER A 66 3.51 8.28 -9.23
CA SER A 66 4.91 8.10 -9.55
C SER A 66 5.58 9.47 -9.53
N VAL A 67 6.02 9.90 -8.34
CA VAL A 67 7.01 10.96 -8.23
C VAL A 67 8.24 10.37 -8.90
N GLU A 68 8.56 10.86 -10.09
CA GLU A 68 9.85 10.58 -10.72
C GLU A 68 10.91 10.91 -9.69
N ARG A 69 11.48 9.83 -9.15
CA ARG A 69 12.41 9.86 -8.05
C ARG A 69 13.64 10.56 -8.62
N SER A 70 13.83 11.84 -8.33
CA SER A 70 15.15 12.44 -8.47
C SER A 70 16.12 11.47 -7.77
N PRO A 71 17.13 10.94 -8.48
CA PRO A 71 17.97 9.91 -7.89
C PRO A 71 18.57 10.45 -6.59
N PRO A 72 18.66 9.64 -5.53
CA PRO A 72 19.43 10.04 -4.36
C PRO A 72 20.84 10.34 -4.84
N VAL A 73 21.26 11.59 -4.67
CA VAL A 73 22.64 12.04 -4.91
C VAL A 73 23.59 11.05 -4.26
N THR A 74 24.42 10.45 -5.10
CA THR A 74 25.52 9.55 -4.79
C THR A 74 26.41 10.17 -3.73
N VAL A 75 26.40 9.60 -2.52
CA VAL A 75 27.58 9.65 -1.66
C VAL A 75 28.43 8.45 -2.03
N SER A 76 29.33 8.65 -3.00
CA SER A 76 30.48 7.80 -3.27
C SER A 76 31.30 7.66 -1.98
N SER A 77 31.74 6.47 -1.58
CA SER A 77 33.07 5.91 -1.93
C SER A 77 33.40 4.77 -0.91
N PRO A 78 34.46 3.95 -1.09
CA PRO A 78 34.35 2.62 -1.70
C PRO A 78 35.03 1.52 -0.81
N PRO A 79 35.67 0.45 -1.34
CA PRO A 79 35.26 -0.95 -1.14
C PRO A 79 36.22 -1.75 -0.24
N ALA A 80 35.69 -2.63 0.63
CA ALA A 80 36.51 -3.65 1.29
C ALA A 80 36.61 -4.90 0.40
N THR A 81 37.65 -4.90 -0.44
CA THR A 81 38.57 -6.00 -0.72
C THR A 81 38.12 -7.44 -0.42
N SER A 82 37.80 -8.16 -1.50
CA SER A 82 38.22 -9.54 -1.89
C SER A 82 37.96 -10.79 -0.99
N PRO A 83 37.52 -11.92 -1.60
CA PRO A 83 37.53 -13.29 -1.04
C PRO A 83 38.90 -13.98 -1.36
N PRO A 84 39.16 -15.32 -1.26
CA PRO A 84 38.55 -16.50 -0.60
C PRO A 84 39.68 -17.24 0.24
N PRO A 85 39.88 -18.58 0.34
CA PRO A 85 39.02 -19.78 0.24
C PRO A 85 39.20 -20.80 1.42
N SER A 86 38.43 -21.88 1.33
CA SER A 86 38.86 -23.28 1.56
C SER A 86 38.61 -23.99 2.91
N ASN A 87 38.01 -25.16 2.72
CA ASN A 87 38.21 -26.44 3.42
C ASN A 87 37.35 -26.77 4.66
N GLY A 88 36.49 -27.77 4.46
CA GLY A 88 35.79 -28.47 5.55
C GLY A 88 34.78 -29.49 5.02
N VAL A 89 35.27 -30.58 4.46
CA VAL A 89 34.49 -31.78 4.13
C VAL A 89 33.80 -32.32 5.39
N GLY A 90 32.47 -32.50 5.30
CA GLY A 90 31.67 -33.53 5.96
C GLY A 90 31.48 -33.46 7.48
N VAL A 91 30.24 -33.21 7.94
CA VAL A 91 29.50 -34.11 8.84
C VAL A 91 28.00 -33.87 8.64
N ILE A 92 27.26 -34.96 8.45
CA ILE A 92 25.80 -35.03 8.51
C ILE A 92 25.38 -34.69 9.95
N GLY A 93 25.08 -33.42 10.20
CA GLY A 93 24.55 -32.93 11.46
C GLY A 93 23.03 -32.88 11.39
N ASN A 94 22.38 -33.86 12.02
CA ASN A 94 20.95 -33.90 12.23
C ASN A 94 20.53 -32.69 13.09
N ASP A 95 19.93 -31.68 12.48
CA ASP A 95 19.01 -30.76 13.16
C ASP A 95 17.57 -31.30 13.00
N PRO A 96 17.00 -31.96 14.03
CA PRO A 96 15.64 -32.45 14.00
C PRO A 96 14.67 -31.30 14.27
N LYS A 97 14.43 -30.46 13.24
CA LYS A 97 13.18 -29.68 13.15
C LYS A 97 12.50 -29.80 11.78
N VAL A 98 12.88 -30.81 11.00
CA VAL A 98 12.03 -31.40 9.96
C VAL A 98 11.54 -32.74 10.49
N GLY A 99 10.50 -32.66 11.35
CA GLY A 99 9.85 -33.81 11.96
C GLY A 99 9.08 -34.62 10.93
N ALA A 100 9.71 -35.71 10.50
CA ALA A 100 9.16 -37.01 10.13
C ALA A 100 7.73 -37.10 9.58
N ARG A 101 7.71 -37.50 8.32
CA ARG A 101 6.63 -38.16 7.58
C ARG A 101 5.92 -39.26 8.39
N GLY A 102 4.59 -39.20 8.45
CA GLY A 102 3.73 -40.34 8.77
C GLY A 102 2.72 -40.55 7.63
N ARG A 103 2.87 -41.65 6.89
CA ARG A 103 2.04 -42.02 5.73
C ARG A 103 0.70 -42.64 6.17
N VAL A 104 -0.35 -42.19 5.47
CA VAL A 104 -1.57 -42.90 5.03
C VAL A 104 -2.51 -43.52 6.06
N TYR A 105 -3.75 -43.02 6.05
CA TYR A 105 -4.93 -43.89 6.06
C TYR A 105 -5.90 -43.44 4.95
N ARG A 106 -6.08 -44.28 3.92
CA ARG A 106 -7.34 -44.35 3.14
C ARG A 106 -8.01 -45.64 3.59
N VAL A 107 -9.23 -45.61 4.12
CA VAL A 107 -10.39 -46.41 3.66
C VAL A 107 -11.68 -45.85 4.28
N GLY A 108 -12.73 -45.72 3.46
CA GLY A 108 -14.13 -45.56 3.84
C GLY A 108 -14.89 -44.72 2.80
N ALA A 109 -15.06 -45.19 1.57
CA ALA A 109 -16.24 -45.94 1.11
C ALA A 109 -17.58 -45.37 1.64
N ARG A 110 -18.50 -45.02 0.73
CA ARG A 110 -19.70 -45.83 0.47
C ARG A 110 -20.73 -45.09 -0.41
N ARG A 111 -21.36 -45.91 -1.27
CA ARG A 111 -22.66 -45.77 -1.93
C ARG A 111 -22.70 -44.91 -3.18
#